data_AF-A0A2N7ATY7-F1
#
_entry.id   AF-A0A2N7ATY7-F1
#
_cell.length_a   1.000
_cell.length_b   1.000
_cell.length_c   1.000
_cell.angle_alpha   90.00
_cell.angle_beta   90.00
_cell.angle_gamma   90.00
#
_symmetry.space_group_name_H-M   'P 1'
#
loop_
_entity.id
_entity.type
_entity.pdbx_description
1 polymer ?
#
loop_
_entity_poly.entity_id
_entity_poly.type
_entity_poly.pdbx_seq_one_letter_code
_entity_poly.pdbx_strand_id
1 'polypeptide(L)'
;MADNALTKVARIASNAAQGAMYKDAKGNIQIIKPAGDSNYMDFTNFLTSTNGTGGNTGGTTDPNHPAAGADYYAGSLADGEITERYLLYQRDESVAEQTESQTVTLLRDVGTRFNMAGDGATFLIHVQKTAMNAGAKGDVTDIQLNYDPNNVAKDGYFTTTSLYPIYIKASDLATKKTLAIPINGIGENLSGKNVKAPQLNVTFNGNGTMTFESVTGYDNDGSSAGATGANYDVVVDVIATFSVQPAVAQLPASINFFTGNASGDIALSGASNFFENTMDGIEITLDDYIYFYNPYLLSPVYRIKSSNFILSNIFKISKEKLIDEININIILKPFLESTSKTTIPYEQNNGNSGSVIWGKATDNNYNFKGITKSNIIIGKSSLNSDFEVTFNDTTSPKPTSIFKWNVLKISPYKN
;
A
#
# COMPACT_ATOMS: atom_id res chain seq x y z
N MET A 1 12.72 -57.82 12.30
CA MET A 1 11.81 -58.46 11.32
C MET A 1 12.47 -58.39 9.96
N ALA A 2 12.48 -59.48 9.17
CA ALA A 2 13.11 -59.47 7.84
C ALA A 2 12.15 -58.82 6.83
N ASP A 3 12.60 -57.76 6.15
CA ASP A 3 11.83 -57.06 5.11
C ASP A 3 11.45 -58.04 3.97
N ASN A 4 10.15 -58.13 3.67
CA ASN A 4 9.65 -58.97 2.59
C ASN A 4 10.03 -58.39 1.21
N ALA A 5 10.10 -59.24 0.18
CA ALA A 5 10.54 -58.84 -1.15
C ALA A 5 9.68 -57.73 -1.79
N LEU A 6 8.39 -57.69 -1.46
CA LEU A 6 7.45 -56.67 -1.93
C LEU A 6 7.79 -55.29 -1.34
N THR A 7 8.15 -55.23 -0.06
CA THR A 7 8.61 -54.01 0.63
C THR A 7 9.92 -53.50 0.01
N LYS A 8 10.85 -54.40 -0.36
CA LYS A 8 12.10 -54.02 -1.03
C LYS A 8 11.86 -53.45 -2.44
N VAL A 9 10.97 -54.06 -3.22
CA VAL A 9 10.62 -53.58 -4.57
C VAL A 9 9.87 -52.24 -4.49
N ALA A 10 8.93 -52.09 -3.55
CA ALA A 10 8.24 -50.82 -3.31
C ALA A 10 9.21 -49.70 -2.90
N ARG A 11 10.22 -50.01 -2.08
CA ARG A 11 11.29 -49.07 -1.67
C ARG A 11 12.16 -48.65 -2.87
N ILE A 12 12.53 -49.59 -3.74
CA ILE A 12 13.30 -49.29 -4.96
C ILE A 12 12.46 -48.44 -5.94
N ALA A 13 11.17 -48.77 -6.12
CA ALA A 13 10.28 -48.03 -7.00
C ALA A 13 9.99 -46.60 -6.47
N SER A 14 9.79 -46.43 -5.16
CA SER A 14 9.62 -45.12 -4.53
C SER A 14 10.88 -44.25 -4.69
N ASN A 15 12.07 -44.80 -4.47
CA ASN A 15 13.34 -44.08 -4.71
C ASN A 15 13.60 -43.71 -6.18
N ALA A 16 13.00 -44.43 -7.13
CA ALA A 16 13.16 -44.18 -8.56
C ALA A 16 12.10 -43.25 -9.16
N ALA A 17 10.89 -43.19 -8.57
CA ALA A 17 9.75 -42.47 -9.13
C ALA A 17 9.27 -41.28 -8.28
N GLN A 18 9.65 -41.19 -7.00
CA GLN A 18 9.29 -40.09 -6.12
C GLN A 18 10.56 -39.32 -5.76
N GLY A 19 10.65 -38.09 -6.26
CA GLY A 19 11.68 -37.14 -5.89
C GLY A 19 11.18 -35.74 -6.22
N ALA A 20 11.53 -34.78 -5.38
CA ALA A 20 11.30 -33.38 -5.67
C ALA A 20 12.62 -32.75 -6.12
N MET A 21 12.55 -31.90 -7.14
CA MET A 21 13.68 -31.09 -7.58
C MET A 21 13.35 -29.63 -7.31
N TYR A 22 14.32 -28.89 -6.79
CA TYR A 22 14.21 -27.45 -6.62
C TYR A 22 15.53 -26.78 -6.93
N LYS A 23 15.50 -25.46 -7.14
CA LYS A 23 16.67 -24.63 -7.37
C LYS A 23 16.96 -23.86 -6.08
N ASP A 24 18.16 -23.98 -5.54
CA ASP A 24 18.56 -23.24 -4.34
C ASP A 24 18.84 -21.76 -4.64
N ALA A 25 19.01 -20.94 -3.59
CA ALA A 25 19.30 -19.50 -3.70
C ALA A 25 20.59 -19.18 -4.50
N LYS A 26 21.50 -20.14 -4.68
CA LYS A 26 22.73 -20.01 -5.49
C LYS A 26 22.56 -20.52 -6.92
N GLY A 27 21.36 -20.96 -7.27
CA GLY A 27 21.00 -21.44 -8.58
C GLY A 27 21.33 -22.92 -8.85
N ASN A 28 21.77 -23.69 -7.86
CA ASN A 28 22.05 -25.11 -8.06
C ASN A 28 20.77 -25.92 -7.95
N ILE A 29 20.70 -26.99 -8.76
CA ILE A 29 19.60 -27.94 -8.71
C ILE A 29 19.85 -28.91 -7.55
N GLN A 30 18.93 -28.92 -6.61
CA GLN A 30 18.91 -29.83 -5.47
C GLN A 30 17.82 -30.87 -5.67
N ILE A 31 18.10 -32.10 -5.24
CA ILE A 31 17.21 -33.25 -5.40
C ILE A 31 16.88 -33.80 -4.02
N ILE A 32 15.61 -33.77 -3.65
CA ILE A 32 15.09 -34.43 -2.45
C ILE A 32 14.69 -35.83 -2.84
N LYS A 33 15.33 -36.81 -2.21
CA LYS A 33 14.98 -38.22 -2.32
C LYS A 33 14.30 -38.68 -1.03
N PRO A 34 13.36 -39.64 -1.11
CA PRO A 34 12.80 -40.28 0.07
C PRO A 34 13.91 -40.84 0.96
N ALA A 35 13.77 -40.68 2.27
CA ALA A 35 14.74 -41.16 3.26
C ALA A 35 14.05 -41.94 4.40
N GLY A 36 14.80 -42.86 5.01
CA GLY A 36 14.34 -43.68 6.13
C GLY A 36 13.35 -44.79 5.76
N ASP A 37 12.89 -45.52 6.78
CA ASP A 37 12.03 -46.70 6.61
C ASP A 37 10.61 -46.38 6.12
N SER A 38 10.20 -45.11 6.26
CA SER A 38 8.86 -44.62 5.92
C SER A 38 8.73 -44.05 4.50
N ASN A 39 9.82 -43.96 3.73
CA ASN A 39 9.87 -43.35 2.39
C ASN A 39 9.25 -41.93 2.32
N TYR A 40 9.36 -41.14 3.39
CA TYR A 40 8.92 -39.74 3.35
C TYR A 40 9.97 -38.85 2.68
N MET A 41 9.50 -37.81 2.00
CA MET A 41 10.36 -36.74 1.51
C MET A 41 10.63 -35.76 2.65
N ASP A 42 11.91 -35.53 2.95
CA ASP A 42 12.34 -34.53 3.92
C ASP A 42 12.55 -33.18 3.22
N PHE A 43 11.64 -32.23 3.49
CA PHE A 43 11.68 -30.88 2.95
C PHE A 43 12.40 -29.88 3.86
N THR A 44 13.02 -30.33 4.95
CA THR A 44 13.72 -29.43 5.90
C THR A 44 14.79 -28.61 5.19
N ASN A 45 15.59 -29.26 4.34
CA ASN A 45 16.63 -28.59 3.56
C ASN A 45 16.05 -27.65 2.49
N PHE A 46 14.91 -27.99 1.88
CA PHE A 46 14.20 -27.11 0.96
C PHE A 46 13.82 -25.81 1.66
N LEU A 47 13.13 -25.89 2.80
CA LEU A 47 12.78 -24.73 3.62
C LEU A 47 14.00 -23.86 3.96
N THR A 48 15.12 -24.44 4.37
CA THR A 48 16.33 -23.67 4.74
C THR A 48 17.13 -23.11 3.56
N SER A 49 16.93 -23.62 2.34
CA SER A 49 17.72 -23.25 1.15
C SER A 49 16.94 -22.43 0.12
N THR A 50 15.61 -22.40 0.24
CA THR A 50 14.73 -21.48 -0.50
C THR A 50 14.22 -20.33 0.37
N ASN A 51 14.02 -20.54 1.68
CA ASN A 51 13.79 -19.45 2.61
C ASN A 51 15.11 -19.18 3.31
N GLY A 52 15.68 -18.00 3.03
CA GLY A 52 16.84 -17.51 3.77
C GLY A 52 16.57 -17.62 5.27
N THR A 53 17.56 -18.08 6.02
CA THR A 53 17.52 -18.02 7.48
C THR A 53 17.28 -16.58 7.88
N GLY A 54 16.04 -16.26 8.26
CA GLY A 54 15.68 -15.00 8.87
C GLY A 54 16.57 -14.74 10.07
N GLY A 55 17.12 -13.52 10.11
CA GLY A 55 17.92 -13.03 11.23
C GLY A 55 19.39 -13.43 11.14
N ASN A 56 20.18 -12.64 10.41
CA ASN A 56 21.53 -12.36 10.88
C ASN A 56 21.74 -10.85 10.98
N THR A 57 21.87 -10.42 12.23
CA THR A 57 22.27 -9.09 12.67
C THR A 57 23.60 -8.69 12.03
N GLY A 58 23.55 -7.73 11.10
CA GLY A 58 24.68 -6.87 10.75
C GLY A 58 25.86 -7.52 10.02
N GLY A 59 26.16 -7.02 8.82
CA GLY A 59 27.54 -6.98 8.34
C GLY A 59 27.90 -7.79 7.10
N THR A 60 26.95 -8.37 6.35
CA THR A 60 27.26 -8.91 5.02
C THR A 60 26.47 -8.17 3.95
N THR A 61 27.17 -7.52 3.02
CA THR A 61 26.64 -6.97 1.78
C THR A 61 26.18 -8.13 0.90
N ASP A 62 24.96 -8.61 1.11
CA ASP A 62 24.27 -9.32 0.04
C ASP A 62 24.02 -8.28 -1.07
N PRO A 63 24.43 -8.54 -2.33
CA PRO A 63 24.12 -7.64 -3.44
C PRO A 63 22.61 -7.39 -3.61
N ASN A 64 21.75 -8.32 -3.17
CA ASN A 64 20.30 -8.19 -3.17
C ASN A 64 19.76 -7.53 -1.89
N HIS A 65 20.56 -7.42 -0.82
CA HIS A 65 20.19 -6.83 0.46
C HIS A 65 21.31 -5.88 0.97
N PRO A 66 21.33 -4.62 0.51
CA PRO A 66 22.40 -3.67 0.83
C PRO A 66 22.55 -3.40 2.33
N ALA A 67 23.78 -3.09 2.75
CA ALA A 67 24.12 -2.85 4.16
C ALA A 67 23.46 -1.58 4.75
N ALA A 68 23.05 -1.69 6.02
CA ALA A 68 22.16 -0.77 6.74
C ALA A 68 22.74 0.61 7.11
N GLY A 69 21.91 1.64 6.94
CA GLY A 69 21.95 2.94 7.63
C GLY A 69 20.60 3.22 8.31
N ALA A 70 20.25 4.50 8.51
CA ALA A 70 18.89 4.86 8.95
C ALA A 70 17.83 4.43 7.94
N ASP A 71 18.16 4.39 6.64
CA ASP A 71 17.38 3.70 5.61
C ASP A 71 18.05 2.35 5.33
N TYR A 72 17.38 1.26 5.70
CA TYR A 72 17.91 -0.09 5.58
C TYR A 72 16.87 -1.07 5.05
N TYR A 73 17.33 -2.24 4.60
CA TYR A 73 16.43 -3.30 4.18
C TYR A 73 15.91 -4.10 5.38
N ALA A 74 14.62 -3.98 5.68
CA ALA A 74 13.97 -4.73 6.76
C ALA A 74 13.60 -6.17 6.39
N GLY A 75 13.52 -6.48 5.10
CA GLY A 75 12.97 -7.73 4.58
C GLY A 75 12.11 -7.47 3.34
N SER A 76 11.69 -8.55 2.70
CA SER A 76 10.86 -8.50 1.51
C SER A 76 9.39 -8.32 1.88
N LEU A 77 8.84 -7.15 1.57
CA LEU A 77 7.40 -6.93 1.66
C LEU A 77 6.65 -7.88 0.72
N ALA A 78 7.19 -8.17 -0.47
CA ALA A 78 6.61 -9.10 -1.43
C ALA A 78 6.48 -10.51 -0.86
N ASP A 79 7.48 -10.98 -0.11
CA ASP A 79 7.48 -12.33 0.49
C ASP A 79 6.78 -12.39 1.86
N GLY A 80 6.22 -11.27 2.33
CA GLY A 80 5.45 -11.22 3.58
C GLY A 80 6.31 -11.22 4.85
N GLU A 81 7.59 -10.85 4.74
CA GLU A 81 8.52 -10.76 5.88
C GLU A 81 8.28 -9.53 6.76
N ILE A 82 7.45 -8.58 6.31
CA ILE A 82 7.08 -7.37 7.04
C ILE A 82 5.63 -7.47 7.52
N THR A 83 5.41 -7.29 8.82
CA THR A 83 4.10 -7.36 9.50
C THR A 83 3.92 -6.19 10.48
N GLU A 84 2.80 -6.17 11.21
CA GLU A 84 2.49 -5.23 12.30
C GLU A 84 2.66 -3.77 11.87
N ARG A 85 2.14 -3.47 10.69
CA ARG A 85 2.15 -2.15 10.08
C ARG A 85 0.98 -1.33 10.57
N TYR A 86 1.20 -0.58 11.64
CA TYR A 86 0.21 0.32 12.23
C TYR A 86 0.47 1.75 11.82
N LEU A 87 -0.58 2.48 11.43
CA LEU A 87 -0.46 3.88 11.08
C LEU A 87 0.05 4.72 12.27
N LEU A 88 1.07 5.54 12.02
CA LEU A 88 1.59 6.53 12.98
C LEU A 88 1.32 7.96 12.51
N TYR A 89 1.28 8.20 11.20
CA TYR A 89 0.96 9.48 10.61
C TYR A 89 0.47 9.27 9.19
N GLN A 90 -0.49 10.07 8.77
CA GLN A 90 -0.91 10.20 7.39
C GLN A 90 -1.05 11.69 7.08
N ARG A 91 -0.51 12.10 5.93
CA ARG A 91 -0.64 13.46 5.42
C ARG A 91 -2.09 13.80 5.12
N ASP A 92 -2.49 15.01 5.47
CA ASP A 92 -3.77 15.57 5.05
C ASP A 92 -3.61 16.14 3.62
N GLU A 93 -4.14 15.41 2.63
CA GLU A 93 -4.09 15.80 1.21
C GLU A 93 -4.99 17.02 0.90
N SER A 94 -5.83 17.47 1.84
CA SER A 94 -6.68 18.65 1.65
C SER A 94 -5.96 19.98 1.93
N VAL A 95 -4.75 19.92 2.51
CA VAL A 95 -3.91 21.09 2.76
C VAL A 95 -2.71 21.12 1.82
N ALA A 96 -2.21 22.31 1.54
CA ALA A 96 -1.04 22.48 0.69
C ALA A 96 0.17 21.76 1.28
N GLU A 97 0.91 21.06 0.41
CA GLU A 97 2.09 20.29 0.80
C GLU A 97 3.12 21.18 1.52
N GLN A 98 3.72 20.64 2.58
CA GLN A 98 4.76 21.30 3.34
C GLN A 98 6.08 20.56 3.06
N THR A 99 7.03 21.24 2.44
CA THR A 99 8.39 20.72 2.21
C THR A 99 9.40 21.25 3.23
N GLU A 100 9.00 22.24 4.04
CA GLU A 100 9.75 22.74 5.19
C GLU A 100 9.68 21.79 6.40
N SER A 101 10.43 22.10 7.46
CA SER A 101 10.44 21.31 8.69
C SER A 101 9.04 21.21 9.31
N GLN A 102 8.52 19.98 9.41
CA GLN A 102 7.22 19.68 9.98
C GLN A 102 7.38 18.79 11.21
N THR A 103 6.68 19.13 12.29
CA THR A 103 6.56 18.27 13.48
C THR A 103 5.14 17.74 13.61
N VAL A 104 5.00 16.42 13.63
CA VAL A 104 3.71 15.72 13.70
C VAL A 104 3.59 14.95 15.01
N THR A 105 2.38 14.91 15.55
CA THR A 105 2.06 14.02 16.68
C THR A 105 1.71 12.64 16.11
N LEU A 106 2.33 11.60 16.64
CA LEU A 106 2.07 10.24 16.20
C LEU A 106 0.71 9.75 16.72
N LEU A 107 -0.03 9.04 15.88
CA LEU A 107 -1.38 8.53 16.19
C LEU A 107 -1.40 7.46 17.28
N ARG A 108 -0.25 6.83 17.54
CA ARG A 108 -0.09 5.76 18.53
C ARG A 108 1.11 6.03 19.43
N ASP A 109 1.03 5.54 20.66
CA ASP A 109 2.16 5.57 21.59
C ASP A 109 3.24 4.59 21.13
N VAL A 110 4.42 5.13 20.81
CA VAL A 110 5.62 4.39 20.41
C VAL A 110 6.66 4.33 21.54
N GLY A 111 6.34 4.85 22.72
CA GLY A 111 7.24 4.97 23.85
C GLY A 111 8.28 6.09 23.69
N THR A 112 8.93 6.48 24.78
CA THR A 112 9.88 7.61 24.79
C THR A 112 11.20 7.36 24.04
N ARG A 113 11.43 6.09 23.65
CA ARG A 113 12.61 5.63 22.89
C ARG A 113 12.22 4.82 21.65
N PHE A 114 11.01 5.03 21.12
CA PHE A 114 10.51 4.29 19.95
C PHE A 114 10.46 2.76 20.17
N ASN A 115 10.40 2.31 21.43
CA ASN A 115 10.52 0.92 21.84
C ASN A 115 9.19 0.15 21.88
N MET A 116 8.10 0.78 21.44
CA MET A 116 6.77 0.16 21.31
C MET A 116 6.30 0.08 19.84
N ALA A 117 7.22 0.29 18.89
CA ALA A 117 6.95 0.35 17.46
C ALA A 117 7.42 -0.91 16.70
N GLY A 118 7.60 -2.05 17.38
CA GLY A 118 8.17 -3.25 16.78
C GLY A 118 9.66 -3.06 16.45
N ASP A 119 10.05 -3.42 15.23
CA ASP A 119 11.43 -3.30 14.73
C ASP A 119 11.77 -1.88 14.24
N GLY A 120 10.76 -1.05 13.93
CA GLY A 120 11.01 0.31 13.47
C GLY A 120 9.83 1.02 12.84
N ALA A 121 10.13 2.00 11.97
CA ALA A 121 9.14 2.74 11.19
C ALA A 121 9.37 2.61 9.68
N THR A 122 8.29 2.52 8.91
CA THR A 122 8.26 2.63 7.45
C THR A 122 7.81 4.04 7.05
N PHE A 123 8.38 4.58 5.98
CA PHE A 123 7.94 5.85 5.39
C PHE A 123 7.52 5.62 3.94
N LEU A 124 6.30 6.01 3.61
CA LEU A 124 5.85 6.20 2.23
C LEU A 124 6.01 7.68 1.90
N ILE A 125 6.61 7.94 0.74
CA ILE A 125 7.00 9.26 0.29
C ILE A 125 6.69 9.40 -1.20
N HIS A 126 6.53 10.63 -1.64
CA HIS A 126 6.66 11.00 -3.05
C HIS A 126 7.66 12.15 -3.18
N VAL A 127 7.96 12.52 -4.42
CA VAL A 127 8.85 13.63 -4.73
C VAL A 127 8.02 14.75 -5.34
N GLN A 128 8.19 15.95 -4.82
CA GLN A 128 7.65 17.17 -5.42
C GLN A 128 8.73 17.76 -6.34
N LYS A 129 8.38 17.95 -7.61
CA LYS A 129 9.23 18.57 -8.62
C LYS A 129 8.87 20.04 -8.75
N THR A 130 9.87 20.92 -8.67
CA THR A 130 9.77 22.32 -9.12
C THR A 130 10.58 22.49 -10.39
N ALA A 131 9.92 22.83 -11.51
CA ALA A 131 10.62 23.15 -12.74
C ALA A 131 11.43 24.44 -12.59
N MET A 132 12.64 24.49 -13.16
CA MET A 132 13.51 25.66 -13.14
C MET A 132 13.84 26.07 -14.57
N ASN A 133 13.61 27.34 -14.92
CA ASN A 133 13.96 27.89 -16.23
C ASN A 133 14.78 29.17 -16.05
N ALA A 134 16.06 29.13 -16.45
CA ALA A 134 16.99 30.25 -16.27
C ALA A 134 16.98 30.86 -14.85
N GLY A 135 16.90 30.00 -13.82
CA GLY A 135 16.84 30.41 -12.41
C GLY A 135 15.46 30.84 -11.89
N ALA A 136 14.45 30.97 -12.75
CA ALA A 136 13.08 31.23 -12.33
C ALA A 136 12.35 29.93 -11.98
N LYS A 137 11.57 29.93 -10.89
CA LYS A 137 10.68 28.84 -10.52
C LYS A 137 9.50 28.77 -11.50
N GLY A 138 9.26 27.59 -12.05
CA GLY A 138 8.11 27.25 -12.86
C GLY A 138 7.08 26.44 -12.07
N ASP A 139 6.40 25.54 -12.78
CA ASP A 139 5.35 24.71 -12.21
C ASP A 139 5.88 23.74 -11.16
N VAL A 140 5.03 23.48 -10.16
CA VAL A 140 5.25 22.50 -9.11
C VAL A 140 4.31 21.34 -9.35
N THR A 141 4.86 20.12 -9.40
CA THR A 141 4.10 18.89 -9.71
C THR A 141 4.64 17.72 -8.91
N ASP A 142 3.77 16.80 -8.53
CA ASP A 142 4.21 15.55 -7.90
C ASP A 142 4.71 14.57 -8.94
N ILE A 143 5.76 13.85 -8.57
CA ILE A 143 6.31 12.76 -9.36
C ILE A 143 6.41 11.49 -8.50
N GLN A 144 5.90 10.39 -9.06
CA GLN A 144 5.91 9.09 -8.40
C GLN A 144 7.33 8.52 -8.38
N LEU A 145 7.67 7.80 -7.31
CA LEU A 145 8.93 7.10 -7.19
C LEU A 145 8.92 5.80 -8.01
N ASN A 146 10.06 5.51 -8.65
CA ASN A 146 10.37 4.23 -9.23
C ASN A 146 11.61 3.67 -8.51
N TYR A 147 11.40 2.79 -7.54
CA TYR A 147 12.51 2.05 -6.94
C TYR A 147 13.01 0.99 -7.93
N ASP A 148 14.24 1.19 -8.42
CA ASP A 148 14.91 0.25 -9.29
C ASP A 148 16.37 0.07 -8.83
N PRO A 149 16.75 -1.10 -8.29
CA PRO A 149 18.12 -1.34 -7.85
C PRO A 149 19.15 -1.30 -9.00
N ASN A 150 18.71 -1.47 -10.25
CA ASN A 150 19.55 -1.31 -11.45
C ASN A 150 19.63 0.13 -11.94
N ASN A 151 18.91 1.06 -11.29
CA ASN A 151 18.92 2.49 -11.58
C ASN A 151 18.51 2.81 -13.03
N VAL A 152 17.52 2.08 -13.56
CA VAL A 152 17.03 2.26 -14.94
C VAL A 152 15.91 3.30 -14.96
N ALA A 153 16.08 4.34 -15.80
CA ALA A 153 15.12 5.43 -15.90
C ALA A 153 13.76 4.92 -16.36
N LYS A 154 12.71 5.49 -15.80
CA LYS A 154 11.33 5.25 -16.21
C LYS A 154 10.64 6.58 -16.47
N ASP A 155 10.13 6.74 -17.68
CA ASP A 155 9.48 7.98 -18.11
C ASP A 155 8.32 8.37 -17.18
N GLY A 156 8.33 9.61 -16.69
CA GLY A 156 7.33 10.13 -15.77
C GLY A 156 7.52 9.74 -14.29
N TYR A 157 8.68 9.17 -13.92
CA TYR A 157 9.00 8.80 -12.54
C TYR A 157 10.34 9.37 -12.09
N PHE A 158 10.48 9.58 -10.79
CA PHE A 158 11.77 9.79 -10.15
C PHE A 158 12.38 8.42 -9.82
N THR A 159 13.42 8.02 -10.55
CA THR A 159 14.07 6.72 -10.35
C THR A 159 15.09 6.80 -9.22
N THR A 160 14.92 5.92 -8.23
CA THR A 160 15.76 5.84 -7.04
C THR A 160 16.32 4.43 -6.84
N THR A 161 17.53 4.34 -6.31
CA THR A 161 18.14 3.11 -5.78
C THR A 161 17.98 2.98 -4.27
N SER A 162 17.43 4.02 -3.61
CA SER A 162 17.11 3.98 -2.19
C SER A 162 15.85 3.15 -1.99
N LEU A 163 15.82 2.38 -0.91
CA LEU A 163 14.75 1.41 -0.71
C LEU A 163 13.40 2.11 -0.58
N TYR A 164 12.38 1.52 -1.20
CA TYR A 164 11.02 1.99 -1.09
C TYR A 164 10.06 0.84 -0.76
N PRO A 165 9.28 0.91 0.33
CA PRO A 165 9.29 1.95 1.38
C PRO A 165 10.65 2.14 2.05
N ILE A 166 10.87 3.31 2.66
CA ILE A 166 12.05 3.57 3.50
C ILE A 166 11.81 2.91 4.86
N TYR A 167 12.79 2.18 5.39
CA TYR A 167 12.69 1.57 6.72
C TYR A 167 13.76 2.11 7.65
N ILE A 168 13.38 2.52 8.86
CA ILE A 168 14.27 3.00 9.91
C ILE A 168 14.13 2.15 11.17
N LYS A 169 15.26 1.66 11.71
CA LYS A 169 15.26 0.84 12.93
C LYS A 169 14.78 1.65 14.12
N ALA A 170 14.07 0.98 15.03
CA ALA A 170 13.73 1.56 16.32
C ALA A 170 14.97 2.06 17.08
N SER A 171 16.11 1.35 16.98
CA SER A 171 17.37 1.76 17.63
C SER A 171 17.94 3.07 17.10
N ASP A 172 17.79 3.34 15.81
CA ASP A 172 18.30 4.58 15.18
C ASP A 172 17.40 5.77 15.55
N LEU A 173 16.07 5.55 15.54
CA LEU A 173 15.08 6.53 16.00
C LEU A 173 15.21 6.84 17.50
N ALA A 174 15.58 5.85 18.31
CA ALA A 174 15.76 6.00 19.75
C ALA A 174 16.88 7.00 20.14
N THR A 175 17.79 7.31 19.21
CA THR A 175 18.92 8.20 19.47
C THR A 175 18.53 9.68 19.62
N LYS A 176 17.32 10.06 19.18
CA LYS A 176 16.84 11.46 19.10
C LYS A 176 17.74 12.39 18.27
N LYS A 177 18.62 11.82 17.45
CA LYS A 177 19.42 12.58 16.50
C LYS A 177 18.68 12.68 15.18
N THR A 178 18.99 13.72 14.43
CA THR A 178 18.53 13.83 13.05
C THR A 178 19.21 12.76 12.21
N LEU A 179 18.39 11.90 11.62
CA LEU A 179 18.76 10.88 10.66
C LEU A 179 18.60 11.49 9.26
N ALA A 180 19.66 11.44 8.46
CA ALA A 180 19.68 11.92 7.09
C ALA A 180 19.53 10.74 6.14
N ILE A 181 18.47 10.75 5.33
CA ILE A 181 18.11 9.67 4.39
C ILE A 181 18.15 10.22 2.97
N PRO A 182 19.26 10.02 2.24
CA PRO A 182 19.35 10.48 0.85
C PRO A 182 18.51 9.59 -0.06
N ILE A 183 17.74 10.21 -0.97
CA ILE A 183 16.98 9.51 -2.01
C ILE A 183 17.85 9.42 -3.27
N ASN A 184 18.89 8.58 -3.18
CA ASN A 184 19.87 8.37 -4.25
C ASN A 184 19.24 7.77 -5.50
N GLY A 185 19.77 8.11 -6.68
CA GLY A 185 19.31 7.58 -7.96
C GLY A 185 19.65 8.52 -9.11
N ILE A 186 19.10 8.25 -10.28
CA ILE A 186 19.21 9.12 -11.46
C ILE A 186 18.03 10.10 -11.60
N GLY A 187 17.05 10.05 -10.69
CA GLY A 187 15.87 10.91 -10.74
C GLY A 187 15.08 10.73 -12.04
N GLU A 188 14.72 11.83 -12.70
CA GLU A 188 14.09 11.82 -14.03
C GLU A 188 15.09 11.64 -15.19
N ASN A 189 16.39 11.51 -14.91
CA ASN A 189 17.45 11.38 -15.90
C ASN A 189 17.49 12.54 -16.93
N LEU A 190 17.41 13.79 -16.45
CA LEU A 190 17.38 14.98 -17.31
C LEU A 190 18.74 15.28 -17.97
N SER A 191 19.77 14.47 -17.69
CA SER A 191 21.13 14.63 -18.20
C SER A 191 21.75 15.99 -17.85
N GLY A 192 21.40 16.56 -16.68
CA GLY A 192 22.00 17.80 -16.20
C GLY A 192 23.49 17.63 -15.88
N LYS A 193 24.18 18.77 -15.82
CA LYS A 193 25.62 18.84 -15.49
C LYS A 193 25.87 18.93 -14.00
N ASN A 194 24.85 19.32 -13.24
CA ASN A 194 24.91 19.51 -11.80
C ASN A 194 23.74 18.74 -11.17
N VAL A 195 24.08 17.67 -10.45
CA VAL A 195 23.10 16.71 -9.91
C VAL A 195 23.35 16.52 -8.42
N LYS A 196 22.27 16.59 -7.63
CA LYS A 196 22.27 16.32 -6.19
C LYS A 196 20.98 15.59 -5.83
N ALA A 197 21.10 14.44 -5.20
CA ALA A 197 19.95 13.71 -4.68
C ALA A 197 19.21 14.53 -3.59
N PRO A 198 17.87 14.52 -3.58
CA PRO A 198 17.12 15.06 -2.45
C PRO A 198 17.30 14.17 -1.22
N GLN A 199 17.06 14.70 -0.04
CA GLN A 199 17.26 13.98 1.21
C GLN A 199 16.11 14.27 2.19
N LEU A 200 15.67 13.24 2.90
CA LEU A 200 14.73 13.35 4.01
C LEU A 200 15.50 13.36 5.33
N ASN A 201 15.30 14.40 6.13
CA ASN A 201 15.78 14.43 7.51
C ASN A 201 14.65 13.98 8.44
N VAL A 202 14.93 13.08 9.38
CA VAL A 202 13.94 12.58 10.35
C VAL A 202 14.51 12.64 11.76
N THR A 203 13.73 13.12 12.73
CA THR A 203 14.08 13.12 14.16
C THR A 203 12.88 12.66 14.99
N PHE A 204 13.04 11.62 15.79
CA PHE A 204 12.06 11.26 16.82
C PHE A 204 12.36 12.02 18.12
N ASN A 205 11.38 12.79 18.61
CA ASN A 205 11.60 13.72 19.73
C ASN A 205 11.49 13.04 21.11
N GLY A 206 10.95 11.82 21.17
CA GLY A 206 10.79 11.06 22.42
C GLY A 206 9.65 11.54 23.32
N ASN A 207 8.77 12.40 22.81
CA ASN A 207 7.56 12.92 23.45
C ASN A 207 6.29 12.56 22.65
N GLY A 208 6.36 11.51 21.82
CA GLY A 208 5.26 11.11 20.92
C GLY A 208 5.17 11.93 19.63
N THR A 209 6.15 12.80 19.34
CA THR A 209 6.21 13.53 18.06
C THR A 209 7.42 13.14 17.23
N MET A 210 7.29 13.32 15.92
CA MET A 210 8.36 13.16 14.94
C MET A 210 8.48 14.43 14.11
N THR A 211 9.72 14.85 13.87
CA THR A 211 10.04 15.99 13.01
C THR A 211 10.68 15.48 11.74
N PHE A 212 10.22 15.94 10.58
CA PHE A 212 10.84 15.64 9.30
C PHE A 212 10.97 16.90 8.44
N GLU A 213 11.95 16.90 7.54
CA GLU A 213 12.29 18.05 6.69
C GLU A 213 12.91 17.55 5.37
N SER A 214 12.54 18.19 4.26
CA SER A 214 13.18 17.97 2.97
C SER A 214 14.46 18.81 2.84
N VAL A 215 15.53 18.19 2.37
CA VAL A 215 16.69 18.88 1.81
C VAL A 215 16.60 18.77 0.29
N THR A 216 16.39 19.92 -0.36
CA THR A 216 16.20 19.99 -1.81
C THR A 216 17.39 19.39 -2.57
N GLY A 217 17.05 18.48 -3.48
CA GLY A 217 17.92 17.97 -4.56
C GLY A 217 17.68 18.72 -5.86
N TYR A 218 18.52 18.47 -6.86
CA TYR A 218 18.38 19.10 -8.17
C TYR A 218 19.05 18.29 -9.28
N ASP A 219 18.57 18.46 -10.50
CA ASP A 219 19.21 18.03 -11.74
C ASP A 219 19.08 19.18 -12.75
N ASN A 220 20.19 19.88 -13.02
CA ASN A 220 20.19 21.08 -13.85
C ASN A 220 21.48 21.28 -14.66
N ASP A 221 21.44 22.22 -15.60
CA ASP A 221 22.54 22.54 -16.52
C ASP A 221 23.77 23.22 -15.88
N GLY A 222 23.70 23.61 -14.60
CA GLY A 222 24.78 24.27 -13.87
C GLY A 222 25.09 25.70 -14.33
N SER A 223 24.18 26.35 -15.09
CA SER A 223 24.39 27.71 -15.60
C SER A 223 24.47 28.75 -14.48
N SER A 224 25.56 29.53 -14.44
CA SER A 224 25.76 30.60 -13.46
C SER A 224 24.87 31.83 -13.68
N ALA A 225 24.28 31.97 -14.87
CA ALA A 225 23.30 33.01 -15.18
C ALA A 225 21.88 32.66 -14.70
N GLY A 226 21.70 31.47 -14.11
CA GLY A 226 20.42 30.90 -13.74
C GLY A 226 20.29 29.51 -14.34
N ALA A 227 20.14 28.50 -13.48
CA ALA A 227 20.10 27.11 -13.90
C ALA A 227 18.74 26.73 -14.51
N THR A 228 18.77 25.90 -15.55
CA THR A 228 17.59 25.26 -16.15
C THR A 228 17.60 23.77 -15.83
N GLY A 229 16.47 23.23 -15.38
CA GLY A 229 16.34 21.85 -14.93
C GLY A 229 15.18 21.67 -13.95
N ALA A 230 15.42 20.89 -12.89
CA ALA A 230 14.43 20.66 -11.84
C ALA A 230 15.06 20.66 -10.46
N ASN A 231 14.28 21.12 -9.48
CA ASN A 231 14.52 20.91 -8.05
C ASN A 231 13.54 19.85 -7.54
N TYR A 232 13.99 19.06 -6.57
CA TYR A 232 13.23 17.95 -6.01
C TYR A 232 13.19 18.05 -4.50
N ASP A 233 12.00 17.97 -3.94
CA ASP A 233 11.76 17.91 -2.50
C ASP A 233 11.06 16.60 -2.13
N VAL A 234 11.37 16.06 -0.96
CA VAL A 234 10.75 14.82 -0.45
C VAL A 234 9.57 15.18 0.42
N VAL A 235 8.42 14.57 0.15
CA VAL A 235 7.20 14.74 0.96
C VAL A 235 6.84 13.41 1.60
N VAL A 236 6.57 13.43 2.91
CA VAL A 236 6.14 12.25 3.67
C VAL A 236 4.63 12.12 3.61
N ASP A 237 4.15 11.03 2.98
CA ASP A 237 2.73 10.72 2.89
C ASP A 237 2.25 9.93 4.11
N VAL A 238 3.02 8.91 4.50
CA VAL A 238 2.63 7.98 5.57
C VAL A 238 3.84 7.57 6.38
N ILE A 239 3.65 7.49 7.69
CA ILE A 239 4.57 6.82 8.62
C ILE A 239 3.79 5.67 9.27
N ALA A 240 4.38 4.49 9.28
CA ALA A 240 3.82 3.32 9.96
C ALA A 240 4.88 2.59 10.77
N THR A 241 4.48 1.80 11.76
CA THR A 241 5.39 0.84 12.40
C THR A 241 5.69 -0.33 11.47
N PHE A 242 6.65 -1.19 11.83
CA PHE A 242 6.72 -2.54 11.29
C PHE A 242 7.42 -3.49 12.26
N SER A 243 7.17 -4.79 12.06
CA SER A 243 7.94 -5.89 12.62
C SER A 243 8.39 -6.82 11.50
N VAL A 244 9.52 -7.49 11.71
CA VAL A 244 10.08 -8.51 10.81
C VAL A 244 9.65 -9.89 11.27
N GLN A 245 9.30 -10.75 10.32
CA GLN A 245 8.93 -12.14 10.56
C GLN A 245 9.47 -13.05 9.44
N PRO A 246 9.45 -14.37 9.62
CA PRO A 246 9.73 -15.30 8.53
C PRO A 246 8.77 -15.11 7.34
N ALA A 247 9.25 -15.40 6.13
CA ALA A 247 8.45 -15.31 4.91
C ALA A 247 7.13 -16.09 5.00
N VAL A 248 6.08 -15.51 4.42
CA VAL A 248 4.72 -16.04 4.43
C VAL A 248 4.33 -16.49 3.02
N ALA A 249 3.60 -17.60 2.92
CA ALA A 249 3.11 -18.08 1.63
C ALA A 249 2.12 -17.08 1.01
N GLN A 250 2.37 -16.70 -0.24
CA GLN A 250 1.54 -15.72 -0.97
C GLN A 250 0.32 -16.40 -1.61
N LEU A 251 -0.86 -15.81 -1.42
CA LEU A 251 -2.10 -16.31 -1.98
C LEU A 251 -2.31 -15.81 -3.42
N PRO A 252 -2.67 -16.70 -4.37
CA PRO A 252 -2.82 -16.31 -5.76
C PRO A 252 -4.08 -15.47 -6.00
N ALA A 253 -4.10 -14.71 -7.11
CA ALA A 253 -5.20 -13.82 -7.48
C ALA A 253 -6.53 -14.55 -7.77
N SER A 254 -6.50 -15.88 -7.91
CA SER A 254 -7.70 -16.70 -8.04
C SER A 254 -8.48 -16.86 -6.73
N ILE A 255 -7.86 -16.58 -5.58
CA ILE A 255 -8.52 -16.60 -4.27
C ILE A 255 -9.30 -15.30 -4.07
N ASN A 256 -10.53 -15.43 -3.59
CA ASN A 256 -11.29 -14.28 -3.12
C ASN A 256 -11.22 -14.22 -1.59
N PHE A 257 -10.77 -13.09 -1.07
CA PHE A 257 -10.89 -12.78 0.35
C PHE A 257 -12.31 -12.44 0.75
N PHE A 258 -13.07 -11.89 -0.20
CA PHE A 258 -14.48 -11.58 -0.02
C PHE A 258 -15.21 -11.71 -1.35
N THR A 259 -16.42 -12.26 -1.30
CA THR A 259 -17.41 -12.20 -2.38
C THR A 259 -18.78 -12.00 -1.76
N GLY A 260 -19.55 -11.03 -2.21
CA GLY A 260 -20.87 -10.76 -1.67
C GLY A 260 -21.39 -9.41 -2.10
N ASN A 261 -22.21 -8.79 -1.25
CA ASN A 261 -22.60 -7.39 -1.38
C ASN A 261 -22.65 -6.81 0.04
N ALA A 262 -21.61 -6.07 0.42
CA ALA A 262 -21.47 -5.52 1.76
C ALA A 262 -20.92 -4.09 1.72
N SER A 263 -21.25 -3.31 2.74
CA SER A 263 -20.72 -1.96 2.95
C SER A 263 -20.40 -1.70 4.42
N GLY A 264 -19.47 -0.77 4.66
CA GLY A 264 -18.89 -0.57 6.00
C GLY A 264 -17.86 -1.67 6.29
N ASP A 265 -17.90 -2.23 7.50
CA ASP A 265 -16.93 -3.24 7.95
C ASP A 265 -17.08 -4.56 7.18
N ILE A 266 -16.05 -4.92 6.43
CA ILE A 266 -15.97 -6.13 5.62
C ILE A 266 -14.80 -6.98 6.16
N ALA A 267 -15.13 -8.13 6.74
CA ALA A 267 -14.14 -9.11 7.15
C ALA A 267 -13.63 -9.91 5.93
N LEU A 268 -12.32 -10.15 5.90
CA LEU A 268 -11.65 -10.83 4.79
C LEU A 268 -11.27 -12.26 5.19
N SER A 269 -11.89 -13.23 4.53
CA SER A 269 -11.62 -14.64 4.78
C SER A 269 -10.29 -15.03 4.13
N GLY A 270 -9.33 -15.48 4.95
CA GLY A 270 -8.04 -15.99 4.48
C GLY A 270 -6.94 -14.95 4.27
N ALA A 271 -7.25 -13.65 4.39
CA ALA A 271 -6.20 -12.63 4.52
C ALA A 271 -5.55 -12.74 5.91
N SER A 272 -4.23 -12.62 5.99
CA SER A 272 -3.56 -12.45 7.27
C SER A 272 -3.83 -11.05 7.84
N ASN A 273 -3.62 -10.86 9.15
CA ASN A 273 -3.99 -9.61 9.85
C ASN A 273 -3.39 -8.36 9.19
N PHE A 274 -2.17 -8.41 8.66
CA PHE A 274 -1.51 -7.27 8.01
C PHE A 274 -1.23 -7.50 6.52
N PHE A 275 -2.01 -8.38 5.88
CA PHE A 275 -1.96 -8.66 4.44
C PHE A 275 -0.61 -9.19 3.94
N GLU A 276 0.17 -9.80 4.82
CA GLU A 276 1.48 -10.39 4.54
C GLU A 276 1.40 -11.49 3.47
N ASN A 277 0.27 -12.20 3.41
CA ASN A 277 -0.02 -13.26 2.44
C ASN A 277 -0.67 -12.78 1.13
N THR A 278 -0.71 -11.48 0.85
CA THR A 278 -1.18 -10.93 -0.44
C THR A 278 0.00 -10.68 -1.38
N MET A 279 -0.14 -10.94 -2.68
CA MET A 279 0.97 -10.79 -3.66
C MET A 279 1.47 -9.33 -3.79
N ASP A 280 0.94 -8.56 -4.75
CA ASP A 280 1.36 -7.16 -4.95
C ASP A 280 0.41 -6.18 -4.26
N GLY A 281 -0.67 -6.70 -3.66
CA GLY A 281 -1.71 -5.94 -2.99
C GLY A 281 -3.08 -6.60 -3.12
N ILE A 282 -4.13 -5.80 -2.95
CA ILE A 282 -5.53 -6.23 -3.11
C ILE A 282 -6.23 -5.44 -4.21
N GLU A 283 -7.11 -6.13 -4.92
CA GLU A 283 -8.04 -5.54 -5.88
C GLU A 283 -9.44 -5.58 -5.26
N ILE A 284 -10.13 -4.45 -5.31
CA ILE A 284 -11.46 -4.23 -4.78
C ILE A 284 -12.39 -3.95 -5.95
N THR A 285 -13.44 -4.75 -6.08
CA THR A 285 -14.52 -4.55 -7.04
C THR A 285 -15.74 -4.00 -6.31
N LEU A 286 -16.17 -2.81 -6.66
CA LEU A 286 -17.40 -2.18 -6.17
C LEU A 286 -18.61 -2.57 -7.04
N ASP A 287 -19.79 -2.45 -6.47
CA ASP A 287 -21.07 -2.55 -7.17
C ASP A 287 -21.23 -1.39 -8.17
N ASP A 288 -21.97 -1.64 -9.25
CA ASP A 288 -22.34 -0.64 -10.24
C ASP A 288 -23.24 0.46 -9.66
N TYR A 289 -23.77 0.23 -8.46
CA TYR A 289 -24.62 1.17 -7.75
C TYR A 289 -24.11 1.42 -6.33
N ILE A 290 -24.21 2.69 -5.91
CA ILE A 290 -24.23 3.06 -4.49
C ILE A 290 -25.67 3.06 -4.01
N TYR A 291 -25.86 2.70 -2.74
CA TYR A 291 -27.18 2.53 -2.16
C TYR A 291 -27.36 3.46 -0.96
N PHE A 292 -28.57 4.02 -0.86
CA PHE A 292 -29.02 4.69 0.35
C PHE A 292 -29.93 3.76 1.14
N TYR A 293 -29.54 3.53 2.39
CA TYR A 293 -30.35 2.79 3.35
C TYR A 293 -31.00 3.78 4.31
N ASN A 294 -32.32 3.74 4.41
CA ASN A 294 -33.01 4.41 5.49
C ASN A 294 -32.80 3.56 6.76
N PRO A 295 -32.30 4.12 7.87
CA PRO A 295 -32.02 3.35 9.09
C PRO A 295 -33.27 2.65 9.68
N TYR A 296 -34.47 3.08 9.30
CA TYR A 296 -35.73 2.48 9.73
C TYR A 296 -36.26 1.38 8.78
N LEU A 297 -35.58 1.13 7.65
CA LEU A 297 -35.99 0.15 6.64
C LEU A 297 -34.91 -0.92 6.43
N LEU A 298 -35.35 -2.17 6.26
CA LEU A 298 -34.47 -3.31 6.00
C LEU A 298 -34.01 -3.40 4.54
N SER A 299 -34.46 -2.50 3.67
CA SER A 299 -34.17 -2.51 2.24
C SER A 299 -33.71 -1.13 1.78
N PRO A 300 -32.81 -1.06 0.77
CA PRO A 300 -32.36 0.22 0.25
C PRO A 300 -33.52 0.97 -0.39
N VAL A 301 -33.52 2.29 -0.26
CA VAL A 301 -34.60 3.17 -0.76
C VAL A 301 -34.25 3.76 -2.12
N TYR A 302 -32.99 4.16 -2.28
CA TYR A 302 -32.49 4.73 -3.53
C TYR A 302 -31.19 4.07 -3.93
N ARG A 303 -30.93 4.06 -5.24
CA ARG A 303 -29.62 3.72 -5.78
C ARG A 303 -29.19 4.66 -6.89
N ILE A 304 -27.89 4.85 -7.02
CA ILE A 304 -27.29 5.74 -8.01
C ILE A 304 -26.14 4.98 -8.66
N LYS A 305 -25.99 5.09 -9.98
CA LYS A 305 -24.85 4.46 -10.66
C LYS A 305 -23.54 5.01 -10.11
N SER A 306 -22.66 4.12 -9.67
CA SER A 306 -21.32 4.45 -9.17
C SER A 306 -20.51 5.20 -10.21
N SER A 307 -20.68 4.87 -11.49
CA SER A 307 -20.03 5.53 -12.62
C SER A 307 -20.37 7.02 -12.79
N ASN A 308 -21.34 7.55 -12.04
CA ASN A 308 -21.53 9.00 -11.96
C ASN A 308 -20.43 9.67 -11.11
N PHE A 309 -19.79 8.93 -10.20
CA PHE A 309 -18.85 9.43 -9.21
C PHE A 309 -17.40 9.02 -9.47
N ILE A 310 -17.19 7.79 -9.93
CA ILE A 310 -15.86 7.19 -10.11
C ILE A 310 -15.61 6.81 -11.57
N LEU A 311 -14.33 6.75 -11.95
CA LEU A 311 -13.91 6.37 -13.30
C LEU A 311 -13.92 4.85 -13.52
N SER A 312 -13.73 4.07 -12.47
CA SER A 312 -13.67 2.61 -12.50
C SER A 312 -14.29 2.06 -11.22
N ASN A 313 -15.04 0.96 -11.31
CA ASN A 313 -15.53 0.22 -10.13
C ASN A 313 -14.48 -0.75 -9.57
N ILE A 314 -13.33 -0.87 -10.23
CA ILE A 314 -12.22 -1.72 -9.82
C ILE A 314 -11.06 -0.83 -9.38
N PHE A 315 -10.58 -1.07 -8.16
CA PHE A 315 -9.50 -0.33 -7.52
C PHE A 315 -8.41 -1.31 -7.09
N LYS A 316 -7.15 -0.95 -7.31
CA LYS A 316 -6.00 -1.70 -6.78
C LYS A 316 -5.35 -0.89 -5.67
N ILE A 317 -5.11 -1.54 -4.54
CA ILE A 317 -4.35 -1.00 -3.43
C ILE A 317 -3.08 -1.83 -3.31
N SER A 318 -1.94 -1.17 -3.53
CA SER A 318 -0.63 -1.81 -3.48
C SER A 318 -0.27 -2.26 -2.06
N LYS A 319 0.55 -3.31 -1.97
CA LYS A 319 0.86 -3.99 -0.70
C LYS A 319 1.46 -3.04 0.33
N GLU A 320 2.29 -2.08 -0.08
CA GLU A 320 2.89 -1.06 0.78
C GLU A 320 1.85 -0.14 1.44
N LYS A 321 0.69 0.05 0.81
CA LYS A 321 -0.43 0.83 1.35
C LYS A 321 -1.40 0.00 2.20
N LEU A 322 -1.16 -1.29 2.42
CA LEU A 322 -1.97 -2.14 3.32
C LEU A 322 -1.49 -2.00 4.77
N ILE A 323 -1.69 -0.80 5.33
CA ILE A 323 -1.30 -0.41 6.69
C ILE A 323 -2.58 -0.31 7.54
N ASP A 324 -2.58 -0.90 8.73
CA ASP A 324 -3.73 -0.85 9.65
C ASP A 324 -4.10 0.61 9.95
N GLU A 325 -5.39 0.93 9.79
CA GLU A 325 -6.02 2.25 9.93
C GLU A 325 -5.68 3.29 8.85
N ILE A 326 -4.91 2.94 7.79
CA ILE A 326 -4.67 3.88 6.69
C ILE A 326 -5.96 4.21 5.95
N ASN A 327 -6.13 5.48 5.63
CA ASN A 327 -7.29 5.99 4.93
C ASN A 327 -6.95 6.20 3.44
N ILE A 328 -7.59 5.46 2.54
CA ILE A 328 -7.35 5.54 1.10
C ILE A 328 -8.52 6.24 0.43
N ASN A 329 -8.27 7.44 -0.07
CA ASN A 329 -9.25 8.19 -0.85
C ASN A 329 -9.54 7.49 -2.18
N ILE A 330 -10.82 7.33 -2.50
CA ILE A 330 -11.25 6.82 -3.81
C ILE A 330 -11.25 8.00 -4.80
N ILE A 331 -10.53 7.85 -5.92
CA ILE A 331 -10.44 8.87 -6.96
C ILE A 331 -11.81 9.15 -7.57
N LEU A 332 -12.26 10.41 -7.43
CA LEU A 332 -13.53 10.89 -7.94
C LEU A 332 -13.36 11.53 -9.32
N LYS A 333 -14.48 11.69 -10.03
CA LYS A 333 -14.49 12.44 -11.28
C LYS A 333 -14.26 13.95 -11.02
N PRO A 334 -13.45 14.64 -11.84
CA PRO A 334 -13.02 16.03 -11.57
C PRO A 334 -14.15 17.05 -11.36
N PHE A 335 -15.31 16.88 -11.99
CA PHE A 335 -16.40 17.84 -11.86
C PHE A 335 -17.10 17.81 -10.48
N LEU A 336 -16.91 16.75 -9.71
CA LEU A 336 -17.54 16.55 -8.39
C LEU A 336 -16.76 17.16 -7.23
N GLU A 337 -15.52 17.58 -7.48
CA GLU A 337 -14.72 18.36 -6.51
C GLU A 337 -15.12 19.84 -6.50
N SER A 338 -15.86 20.30 -7.51
CA SER A 338 -16.39 21.66 -7.53
C SER A 338 -17.65 21.76 -6.66
N THR A 339 -17.81 22.86 -5.92
CA THR A 339 -19.05 23.17 -5.17
C THR A 339 -20.25 23.45 -6.08
N SER A 340 -20.13 23.17 -7.38
CA SER A 340 -21.13 23.45 -8.40
C SER A 340 -22.23 22.40 -8.39
N LYS A 341 -23.46 22.85 -8.67
CA LYS A 341 -24.62 21.97 -8.70
C LYS A 341 -24.51 20.99 -9.86
N THR A 342 -24.59 19.71 -9.56
CA THR A 342 -24.66 18.65 -10.58
C THR A 342 -25.94 17.86 -10.43
N THR A 343 -26.63 17.65 -11.57
CA THR A 343 -27.86 16.86 -11.67
C THR A 343 -27.48 15.41 -11.97
N ILE A 344 -27.76 14.49 -11.04
CA ILE A 344 -27.43 13.06 -11.23
C ILE A 344 -28.72 12.21 -11.19
N PRO A 345 -28.91 11.29 -12.15
CA PRO A 345 -30.06 10.40 -12.18
C PRO A 345 -29.98 9.32 -11.10
N TYR A 346 -31.13 8.95 -10.54
CA TYR A 346 -31.23 7.88 -9.54
C TYR A 346 -32.46 7.01 -9.77
N GLU A 347 -32.47 5.86 -9.10
CA GLU A 347 -33.59 4.92 -9.11
C GLU A 347 -34.14 4.75 -7.69
N GLN A 348 -35.46 4.58 -7.59
CA GLN A 348 -36.16 4.37 -6.34
C GLN A 348 -36.59 2.91 -6.22
N ASN A 349 -36.51 2.37 -5.01
CA ASN A 349 -37.09 1.08 -4.68
C ASN A 349 -38.61 1.22 -4.54
N ASN A 350 -39.34 0.64 -5.50
CA ASN A 350 -40.79 0.59 -5.57
C ASN A 350 -41.35 -0.74 -5.05
N GLY A 351 -40.51 -1.58 -4.43
CA GLY A 351 -40.91 -2.83 -3.81
C GLY A 351 -41.59 -2.63 -2.45
N ASN A 352 -42.34 -3.64 -2.01
CA ASN A 352 -43.00 -3.68 -0.70
C ASN A 352 -42.16 -4.51 0.27
N SER A 353 -42.30 -4.28 1.58
CA SER A 353 -41.65 -4.99 2.72
C SER A 353 -40.92 -6.30 2.37
N GLY A 354 -39.66 -6.21 1.93
CA GLY A 354 -38.78 -7.35 1.63
C GLY A 354 -38.51 -7.62 0.14
N SER A 355 -39.21 -6.98 -0.79
CA SER A 355 -38.90 -7.01 -2.22
C SER A 355 -38.19 -5.74 -2.67
N VAL A 356 -37.20 -5.88 -3.56
CA VAL A 356 -36.48 -4.77 -4.18
C VAL A 356 -36.88 -4.71 -5.65
N ILE A 357 -37.58 -3.65 -6.04
CA ILE A 357 -37.99 -3.39 -7.43
C ILE A 357 -37.52 -2.00 -7.80
N TRP A 358 -36.44 -1.93 -8.58
CA TRP A 358 -35.91 -0.65 -9.03
C TRP A 358 -36.75 -0.09 -10.16
N GLY A 359 -37.23 1.14 -9.97
CA GLY A 359 -37.96 1.87 -10.98
C GLY A 359 -37.53 3.32 -11.05
N LYS A 360 -38.09 4.02 -12.04
CA LYS A 360 -37.95 5.48 -12.13
C LYS A 360 -38.52 6.12 -10.87
N ALA A 361 -37.74 7.02 -10.29
CA ALA A 361 -38.22 7.85 -9.19
C ALA A 361 -39.22 8.89 -9.71
N THR A 362 -40.08 9.39 -8.83
CA THR A 362 -41.04 10.45 -9.18
C THR A 362 -40.35 11.75 -9.58
N ASP A 363 -39.18 12.04 -8.99
CA ASP A 363 -38.24 13.08 -9.42
C ASP A 363 -36.99 12.40 -9.96
N ASN A 364 -36.70 12.39 -11.26
CA ASN A 364 -35.64 11.52 -11.77
C ASN A 364 -34.20 11.96 -11.48
N ASN A 365 -33.99 13.11 -10.82
CA ASN A 365 -32.65 13.67 -10.58
C ASN A 365 -32.53 14.36 -9.22
N TYR A 366 -31.32 14.34 -8.63
CA TYR A 366 -30.96 15.14 -7.47
C TYR A 366 -29.93 16.21 -7.80
N ASN A 367 -30.02 17.35 -7.09
CA ASN A 367 -29.02 18.41 -7.11
C ASN A 367 -27.95 18.14 -6.05
N PHE A 368 -26.82 17.59 -6.50
CA PHE A 368 -25.65 17.35 -5.67
C PHE A 368 -24.89 18.65 -5.43
N LYS A 369 -24.47 18.86 -4.18
CA LYS A 369 -23.59 19.98 -3.79
C LYS A 369 -22.12 19.55 -3.79
N GLY A 370 -21.85 18.29 -3.46
CA GLY A 370 -20.50 17.72 -3.43
C GLY A 370 -20.43 16.39 -2.68
N ILE A 371 -19.25 15.79 -2.66
CA ILE A 371 -18.90 14.60 -1.86
C ILE A 371 -18.11 15.06 -0.64
N THR A 372 -18.52 14.64 0.56
CA THR A 372 -17.84 14.99 1.83
C THR A 372 -16.92 13.87 2.30
N LYS A 373 -17.15 12.63 1.86
CA LYS A 373 -16.33 11.47 2.22
C LYS A 373 -16.37 10.42 1.11
N SER A 374 -15.23 9.88 0.71
CA SER A 374 -15.17 8.77 -0.24
C SER A 374 -13.87 8.02 -0.07
N ASN A 375 -13.87 7.01 0.80
CA ASN A 375 -12.64 6.38 1.22
C ASN A 375 -12.81 4.91 1.63
N ILE A 376 -11.68 4.21 1.65
CA ILE A 376 -11.50 2.86 2.15
C ILE A 376 -10.49 2.92 3.30
N ILE A 377 -10.87 2.42 4.47
CA ILE A 377 -9.98 2.29 5.61
C ILE A 377 -9.53 0.84 5.69
N ILE A 378 -8.21 0.62 5.71
CA ILE A 378 -7.65 -0.72 5.91
C ILE A 378 -7.71 -1.06 7.39
N GLY A 379 -8.16 -2.27 7.72
CA GLY A 379 -8.10 -2.80 9.08
C GLY A 379 -7.43 -4.17 9.10
N LYS A 380 -7.28 -4.75 10.29
CA LYS A 380 -6.70 -6.09 10.43
C LYS A 380 -7.53 -7.17 9.76
N SER A 381 -7.05 -7.73 8.64
CA SER A 381 -7.83 -8.68 7.81
C SER A 381 -9.25 -8.17 7.50
N SER A 382 -9.41 -6.86 7.38
CA SER A 382 -10.69 -6.20 7.18
C SER A 382 -10.53 -4.93 6.38
N LEU A 383 -11.65 -4.42 5.86
CA LEU A 383 -11.76 -3.10 5.24
C LEU A 383 -13.02 -2.43 5.76
N ASN A 384 -13.01 -1.11 5.82
CA ASN A 384 -14.22 -0.32 5.97
C ASN A 384 -14.39 0.60 4.75
N SER A 385 -15.58 0.61 4.15
CA SER A 385 -15.90 1.49 3.03
C SER A 385 -16.96 2.53 3.39
N ASP A 386 -16.66 3.80 3.12
CA ASP A 386 -17.55 4.93 3.42
C ASP A 386 -17.72 5.86 2.20
N PHE A 387 -18.95 6.36 2.00
CA PHE A 387 -19.27 7.31 0.94
C PHE A 387 -20.35 8.33 1.35
N GLU A 388 -19.96 9.56 1.61
CA GLU A 388 -20.89 10.61 2.02
C GLU A 388 -21.04 11.68 0.94
N VAL A 389 -22.30 12.00 0.63
CA VAL A 389 -22.69 13.01 -0.36
C VAL A 389 -23.55 14.07 0.30
N THR A 390 -23.31 15.33 -0.05
CA THR A 390 -24.15 16.44 0.38
C THR A 390 -25.15 16.82 -0.72
N PHE A 391 -26.42 16.86 -0.35
CA PHE A 391 -27.53 17.30 -1.21
C PHE A 391 -27.95 18.73 -0.88
N ASN A 392 -28.51 19.44 -1.87
CA ASN A 392 -29.26 20.67 -1.59
C ASN A 392 -30.71 20.34 -1.18
N ASP A 393 -31.26 21.18 -0.29
CA ASP A 393 -32.62 21.15 0.29
C ASP A 393 -33.68 20.59 -0.68
N THR A 394 -33.86 19.27 -0.63
CA THR A 394 -34.89 18.56 -1.38
C THR A 394 -35.58 17.59 -0.43
N THR A 395 -36.86 17.35 -0.70
CA THR A 395 -37.82 16.70 0.19
C THR A 395 -37.47 15.25 0.54
N SER A 396 -36.51 14.61 -0.13
CA SER A 396 -35.71 13.42 0.25
C SER A 396 -34.81 13.00 -0.93
N PRO A 397 -33.63 12.39 -0.72
CA PRO A 397 -32.99 12.07 0.55
C PRO A 397 -32.49 13.35 1.24
N LYS A 398 -32.51 13.35 2.58
CA LYS A 398 -32.11 14.53 3.36
C LYS A 398 -30.61 14.82 3.19
N PRO A 399 -30.15 16.06 3.41
CA PRO A 399 -28.74 16.45 3.29
C PRO A 399 -27.75 15.62 4.14
N THR A 400 -28.22 14.89 5.15
CA THR A 400 -27.43 14.02 6.04
C THR A 400 -27.44 12.54 5.63
N SER A 401 -27.83 12.24 4.39
CA SER A 401 -27.99 10.86 3.93
C SER A 401 -26.63 10.27 3.56
N ILE A 402 -26.16 9.33 4.38
CA ILE A 402 -24.91 8.61 4.14
C ILE A 402 -25.20 7.46 3.16
N PHE A 403 -24.53 7.48 2.02
CA PHE A 403 -24.50 6.37 1.09
C PHE A 403 -23.34 5.47 1.47
N LYS A 404 -23.24 4.27 0.89
CA LYS A 404 -22.04 3.48 1.06
C LYS A 404 -21.60 2.86 -0.25
N TRP A 405 -20.29 2.74 -0.41
CA TRP A 405 -19.71 1.87 -1.42
C TRP A 405 -20.02 0.43 -1.06
N ASN A 406 -20.82 -0.23 -1.89
CA ASN A 406 -21.02 -1.66 -1.79
C ASN A 406 -19.86 -2.36 -2.49
N VAL A 407 -19.14 -3.19 -1.75
CA VAL A 407 -18.06 -4.03 -2.27
C VAL A 407 -18.66 -5.36 -2.69
N LEU A 408 -18.32 -5.81 -3.90
CA LEU A 408 -18.74 -7.08 -4.45
C LEU A 408 -17.69 -8.18 -4.27
N LYS A 409 -16.42 -7.82 -4.43
CA LYS A 409 -15.31 -8.76 -4.41
C LYS A 409 -14.03 -8.10 -3.94
N ILE A 410 -13.23 -8.85 -3.19
CA ILE A 410 -11.84 -8.49 -2.83
C ILE A 410 -10.95 -9.71 -3.07
N SER A 411 -9.85 -9.53 -3.77
CA SER A 411 -8.87 -10.59 -4.05
C SER A 411 -7.44 -10.03 -4.08
N PRO A 412 -6.40 -10.85 -3.86
CA PRO A 412 -5.04 -10.47 -4.21
C PRO A 412 -4.92 -10.13 -5.70
N TYR A 413 -3.96 -9.28 -6.07
CA TYR A 413 -3.55 -9.12 -7.47
C TYR A 413 -2.04 -9.27 -7.64
N LYS A 414 -1.64 -9.56 -8.88
CA LYS A 414 -0.26 -9.52 -9.34
C LYS A 414 -0.20 -8.66 -10.60
N ASN A 415 0.74 -7.73 -10.67
CA ASN A 415 0.95 -6.84 -11.82
C ASN A 415 1.87 -7.46 -12.88
#